data_AF-A0A1S9RVA4-F1
#
_entry.id   AF-A0A1S9RVA4-F1
#
_cell.length_a   1.000
_cell.length_b   1.000
_cell.length_c   1.000
_cell.angle_alpha   90.00
_cell.angle_beta   90.00
_cell.angle_gamma   90.00
#
_symmetry.space_group_name_H-M   'P 1'
#
loop_
_entity.id
_entity.type
_entity.pdbx_description
1 polymer ?
#
loop_
_entity_poly.entity_id
_entity_poly.type
_entity_poly.pdbx_seq_one_letter_code
_entity_poly.pdbx_strand_id
1 'polypeptide(L)'
;MADVTNVTESMRKINMHDVLEEPEQLVFSPHPDDGVAEKIMDNVPRYLFRVATPKSDGMTNEIWVRSDAALKDRTASMEDIFYNLNTKKRTEVAKILNLHLRWGKKKNLLDNFVSWTSSLLFAIQYIYYRHYTDDTPIEEIKLFVVDTTMFPRGTFMRDLDLIDIFYDYNKRLRSFRSLRKGGTYYFGEYLSQGSLKLENKCQLISADLIFL
;
A
#
# COMPACT_ATOMS: atom_id res chain seq x y z
N MET A 1 -8.50 -53.92 19.48
CA MET A 1 -8.12 -53.25 18.23
C MET A 1 -8.69 -51.84 18.29
N ALA A 2 -7.86 -50.87 18.67
CA ALA A 2 -8.27 -49.47 18.80
C ALA A 2 -8.27 -48.80 17.43
N ASP A 3 -9.30 -47.99 17.21
CA ASP A 3 -9.73 -47.37 15.97
C ASP A 3 -8.73 -46.32 15.46
N VAL A 4 -7.80 -46.76 14.58
CA VAL A 4 -6.77 -45.92 13.93
C VAL A 4 -7.37 -44.93 12.92
N THR A 5 -8.62 -45.16 12.50
CA THR A 5 -9.34 -44.33 11.53
C THR A 5 -9.80 -42.99 12.09
N ASN A 6 -10.10 -42.92 13.40
CA ASN A 6 -10.58 -41.69 14.02
C ASN A 6 -9.48 -40.63 14.27
N VAL A 7 -8.24 -41.07 14.51
CA VAL A 7 -7.10 -40.16 14.72
C VAL A 7 -6.66 -39.52 13.40
N THR A 8 -6.71 -40.26 12.29
CA THR A 8 -6.34 -39.75 10.96
C THR A 8 -7.39 -38.81 10.37
N GLU A 9 -8.68 -39.02 10.66
CA GLU A 9 -9.74 -38.05 10.36
C GLU A 9 -9.66 -36.78 11.22
N SER A 10 -9.31 -36.93 12.51
CA SER A 10 -9.09 -35.80 13.42
C SER A 10 -7.88 -34.96 12.99
N MET A 11 -6.79 -35.59 12.53
CA MET A 11 -5.63 -34.89 11.98
C MET A 11 -5.91 -34.24 10.62
N ARG A 12 -6.78 -34.82 9.78
CA ARG A 12 -7.21 -34.20 8.51
C ARG A 12 -8.13 -32.99 8.73
N LYS A 13 -8.95 -32.97 9.78
CA LYS A 13 -9.80 -31.82 10.12
C LYS A 13 -9.04 -30.64 10.71
N ILE A 14 -7.88 -30.87 11.34
CA ILE A 14 -7.03 -29.79 11.87
C ILE A 14 -6.32 -29.01 10.73
N ASN A 15 -6.20 -29.59 9.52
CA ASN A 15 -5.44 -29.00 8.41
C ASN A 15 -6.28 -28.33 7.30
N MET A 16 -7.57 -28.04 7.52
CA MET A 16 -8.42 -27.43 6.48
C MET A 16 -9.04 -26.07 6.83
N HIS A 17 -8.77 -25.53 8.02
CA HIS A 17 -9.17 -24.18 8.40
C HIS A 17 -8.18 -23.55 9.39
N ASP A 18 -6.87 -23.62 9.09
CA ASP A 18 -6.04 -22.45 9.40
C ASP A 18 -6.51 -21.35 8.44
N VAL A 19 -7.65 -20.73 8.77
CA VAL A 19 -7.94 -19.38 8.29
C VAL A 19 -6.79 -18.58 8.86
N LEU A 20 -5.73 -18.41 8.07
CA LEU A 20 -4.65 -17.48 8.40
C LEU A 20 -5.35 -16.17 8.74
N GLU A 21 -5.38 -15.83 10.03
CA GLU A 21 -5.95 -14.56 10.47
C GLU A 21 -5.25 -13.49 9.66
N GLU A 22 -6.06 -12.72 8.92
CA GLU A 22 -5.50 -11.72 8.04
C GLU A 22 -4.77 -10.71 8.90
N PRO A 23 -3.46 -10.48 8.67
CA PRO A 23 -2.72 -9.54 9.46
C PRO A 23 -3.36 -8.16 9.34
N GLU A 24 -3.50 -7.44 10.47
CA GLU A 24 -4.06 -6.09 10.47
C GLU A 24 -3.26 -5.13 9.58
N GLN A 25 -1.98 -5.42 9.37
CA GLN A 25 -1.10 -4.67 8.48
C GLN A 25 0.08 -5.54 8.01
N LEU A 26 0.59 -5.25 6.81
CA LEU A 26 1.89 -5.71 6.35
C LEU A 26 2.92 -4.58 6.48
N VAL A 27 4.04 -4.83 7.15
CA VAL A 27 5.10 -3.85 7.38
C VAL A 27 6.26 -4.05 6.40
N PHE A 28 6.86 -2.95 5.93
CA PHE A 28 8.12 -2.99 5.20
C PHE A 28 9.25 -3.36 6.16
N SER A 29 9.96 -4.44 5.84
CA SER A 29 11.06 -5.00 6.66
C SER A 29 12.35 -5.11 5.83
N PRO A 30 12.95 -3.99 5.40
CA PRO A 30 14.22 -4.02 4.67
C PRO A 30 15.35 -4.56 5.54
N HIS A 31 16.22 -5.38 4.95
CA HIS A 31 17.45 -5.80 5.60
C HIS A 31 18.48 -4.66 5.54
N PRO A 32 19.43 -4.54 6.50
CA PRO A 32 20.51 -3.55 6.43
C PRO A 32 21.29 -3.58 5.10
N ASP A 33 21.44 -4.76 4.50
CA ASP A 33 22.12 -4.97 3.21
C ASP A 33 21.29 -4.51 1.99
N ASP A 34 20.02 -4.16 2.17
CA ASP A 34 19.17 -3.59 1.12
C ASP A 34 19.45 -2.10 0.85
N GLY A 35 20.44 -1.53 1.55
CA GLY A 35 20.81 -0.12 1.42
C GLY A 35 19.84 0.83 2.13
N VAL A 36 19.01 0.31 3.05
CA VAL A 36 18.07 1.10 3.82
C VAL A 36 18.67 1.43 5.18
N ALA A 37 18.97 2.70 5.42
CA ALA A 37 19.30 3.15 6.76
C ALA A 37 18.07 3.03 7.66
N GLU A 38 18.19 2.43 8.85
CA GLU A 38 17.06 2.28 9.80
C GLU A 38 16.28 3.58 10.03
N LYS A 39 16.99 4.72 10.02
CA LYS A 39 16.42 6.07 10.21
C LYS A 39 15.42 6.49 9.12
N ILE A 40 15.44 5.85 7.96
CA ILE A 40 14.49 6.13 6.87
C ILE A 40 13.05 5.87 7.34
N MET A 41 12.87 4.85 8.17
CA MET A 41 11.56 4.43 8.70
C MET A 41 11.00 5.38 9.76
N ASP A 42 11.81 6.32 10.26
CA ASP A 42 11.42 7.28 11.31
C ASP A 42 10.90 8.59 10.75
N ASN A 43 11.05 8.82 9.44
CA ASN A 43 10.63 10.05 8.77
C ASN A 43 9.19 9.96 8.25
N VAL A 44 8.30 9.30 8.98
CA VAL A 44 6.88 9.21 8.64
C VAL A 44 6.12 10.34 9.37
N PRO A 45 5.43 11.25 8.64
CA PRO A 45 4.62 12.29 9.24
C PRO A 45 3.51 11.69 10.10
N ARG A 46 3.14 12.39 11.17
CA ARG A 46 2.07 11.95 12.08
C ARG A 46 0.75 11.71 11.35
N TYR A 47 0.43 12.53 10.36
CA TYR A 47 -0.81 12.39 9.60
C TYR A 47 -0.51 12.09 8.13
N LEU A 48 -1.21 11.08 7.62
CA LEU A 48 -1.27 10.78 6.20
C LEU A 48 -2.72 10.80 5.71
N PHE A 49 -2.87 11.17 4.45
CA PHE A 49 -4.16 11.37 3.80
C PHE A 49 -4.29 10.41 2.62
N ARG A 50 -5.47 9.84 2.43
CA ARG A 50 -5.82 9.07 1.24
C ARG A 50 -7.17 9.52 0.72
N VAL A 51 -7.22 9.91 -0.55
CA VAL A 51 -8.46 10.13 -1.27
C VAL A 51 -8.88 8.80 -1.89
N ALA A 52 -10.13 8.39 -1.66
CA ALA A 52 -10.71 7.22 -2.28
C ALA A 52 -11.99 7.60 -3.02
N THR A 53 -12.17 6.96 -4.18
CA THR A 53 -13.36 7.03 -5.03
C THR A 53 -13.79 5.62 -5.39
N PRO A 54 -15.03 5.40 -5.89
CA PRO A 54 -15.44 4.09 -6.40
C PRO A 54 -14.56 3.54 -7.54
N LYS A 55 -13.79 4.40 -8.21
CA LYS A 55 -12.84 4.03 -9.29
C LYS A 55 -11.39 3.95 -8.82
N SER A 56 -11.12 4.02 -7.52
CA SER A 56 -9.77 3.84 -7.00
C SER A 56 -9.33 2.38 -7.11
N ASP A 57 -8.06 2.14 -7.42
CA ASP A 57 -7.49 0.79 -7.41
C ASP A 57 -7.51 0.21 -5.98
N GLY A 58 -7.79 -1.10 -5.89
CA GLY A 58 -7.92 -1.79 -4.61
C GLY A 58 -9.28 -1.53 -3.95
N MET A 59 -9.31 -1.58 -2.62
CA MET A 59 -10.51 -1.28 -1.83
C MET A 59 -10.14 -0.32 -0.72
N THR A 60 -11.04 0.61 -0.39
CA THR A 60 -10.87 1.51 0.75
C THR A 60 -12.25 1.80 1.35
N ASN A 61 -12.42 1.46 2.62
CA ASN A 61 -13.62 1.72 3.42
C ASN A 61 -13.22 2.00 4.88
N GLU A 62 -14.20 2.19 5.77
CA GLU A 62 -14.00 2.55 7.18
C GLU A 62 -13.18 1.51 7.96
N ILE A 63 -13.14 0.27 7.49
CA ILE A 63 -12.54 -0.86 8.20
C ILE A 63 -11.17 -1.20 7.59
N TRP A 64 -11.05 -1.15 6.27
CA TRP A 64 -9.88 -1.63 5.54
C TRP A 64 -9.49 -0.72 4.38
N VAL A 65 -8.18 -0.61 4.19
CA VAL A 65 -7.54 -0.26 2.92
C VAL A 65 -6.86 -1.50 2.40
N ARG A 66 -7.07 -1.84 1.13
CA ARG A 66 -6.50 -3.02 0.48
C ARG A 66 -5.90 -2.65 -0.85
N SER A 67 -4.69 -3.14 -1.10
CA SER A 67 -4.05 -3.08 -2.41
C SER A 67 -4.84 -3.86 -3.46
N ASP A 68 -4.54 -3.62 -4.73
CA ASP A 68 -5.10 -4.41 -5.83
C ASP A 68 -4.70 -5.89 -5.72
N ALA A 69 -3.46 -6.16 -5.30
CA ALA A 69 -3.00 -7.51 -4.99
C ALA A 69 -3.83 -8.18 -3.90
N ALA A 70 -4.14 -7.48 -2.80
CA ALA A 70 -4.92 -8.03 -1.68
C ALA A 70 -6.36 -8.43 -2.04
N LEU A 71 -6.92 -7.86 -3.13
CA LEU A 71 -8.21 -8.29 -3.66
C LEU A 71 -8.12 -9.48 -4.61
N LYS A 72 -7.03 -9.57 -5.39
CA LYS A 72 -6.87 -10.58 -6.46
C LYS A 72 -6.19 -11.86 -5.98
N ASP A 73 -5.20 -11.73 -5.11
CA ASP A 73 -4.37 -12.81 -4.59
C ASP A 73 -3.90 -12.44 -3.17
N ARG A 74 -4.66 -12.90 -2.18
CA ARG A 74 -4.38 -12.61 -0.77
C ARG A 74 -3.03 -13.14 -0.32
N THR A 75 -2.64 -14.33 -0.77
CA THR A 75 -1.39 -14.97 -0.36
C THR A 75 -0.20 -14.14 -0.85
N ALA A 76 -0.20 -13.72 -2.12
CA ALA A 76 0.86 -12.86 -2.64
C ALA A 76 0.89 -11.49 -1.95
N SER A 77 -0.26 -10.96 -1.53
CA SER A 77 -0.35 -9.65 -0.87
C SER A 77 0.19 -9.62 0.56
N MET A 78 0.35 -10.79 1.19
CA MET A 78 0.87 -10.95 2.56
C MET A 78 2.41 -11.02 2.61
N GLU A 79 3.08 -11.14 1.46
CA GLU A 79 4.53 -11.17 1.39
C GLU A 79 5.10 -9.76 1.30
N ASP A 80 5.98 -9.40 2.24
CA ASP A 80 6.72 -8.14 2.18
C ASP A 80 7.58 -8.08 0.89
N ILE A 81 7.58 -6.92 0.24
CA ILE A 81 8.42 -6.69 -0.95
C ILE A 81 9.91 -6.93 -0.68
N PHE A 82 10.36 -6.83 0.58
CA PHE A 82 11.76 -7.07 0.99
C PHE A 82 12.06 -8.54 1.33
N TYR A 83 11.05 -9.41 1.45
CA TYR A 83 11.26 -10.81 1.76
C TYR A 83 11.98 -11.54 0.62
N ASN A 84 13.03 -12.33 0.91
CA ASN A 84 13.77 -13.14 -0.07
C ASN A 84 14.18 -12.38 -1.35
N LEU A 85 14.68 -11.15 -1.20
CA LEU A 85 15.10 -10.33 -2.34
C LEU A 85 16.22 -10.98 -3.15
N ASN A 86 15.94 -11.19 -4.43
CA ASN A 86 16.91 -11.56 -5.45
C ASN A 86 16.75 -10.64 -6.67
N THR A 87 17.64 -10.72 -7.66
CA THR A 87 17.60 -9.85 -8.85
C THR A 87 16.26 -9.89 -9.58
N LYS A 88 15.60 -11.05 -9.66
CA LYS A 88 14.29 -11.20 -10.29
C LYS A 88 13.22 -10.44 -9.51
N LYS A 89 13.13 -10.67 -8.19
CA LYS A 89 12.16 -10.00 -7.32
C LYS A 89 12.37 -8.48 -7.30
N ARG A 90 13.62 -8.01 -7.20
CA ARG A 90 13.94 -6.57 -7.27
C ARG A 90 13.49 -5.94 -8.59
N THR A 91 13.69 -6.64 -9.71
CA THR A 91 13.22 -6.18 -11.04
C THR A 91 11.70 -6.10 -11.12
N GLU A 92 11.02 -7.07 -10.53
CA GLU A 92 9.55 -7.10 -10.47
C GLU A 92 8.99 -5.97 -9.59
N VAL A 93 9.50 -5.83 -8.36
CA VAL A 93 9.13 -4.74 -7.45
C VAL A 93 9.39 -3.38 -8.11
N ALA A 94 10.56 -3.17 -8.71
CA ALA A 94 10.88 -1.92 -9.40
C ALA A 94 9.92 -1.60 -10.56
N LYS A 95 9.46 -2.64 -11.28
CA LYS A 95 8.47 -2.49 -12.37
C LYS A 95 7.09 -2.13 -11.83
N ILE A 96 6.63 -2.82 -10.78
CA ILE A 96 5.34 -2.57 -10.13
C ILE A 96 5.34 -1.16 -9.53
N LEU A 97 6.37 -0.81 -8.77
CA LEU A 97 6.54 0.52 -8.17
C LEU A 97 6.50 1.64 -9.22
N ASN A 98 7.22 1.51 -10.34
CA ASN A 98 7.17 2.49 -11.42
C ASN A 98 5.76 2.63 -12.03
N LEU A 99 5.03 1.53 -12.18
CA LEU A 99 3.67 1.57 -12.72
C LEU A 99 2.70 2.19 -11.71
N HIS A 100 2.81 1.84 -10.43
CA HIS A 100 2.02 2.37 -9.34
C HIS A 100 2.13 3.90 -9.25
N LEU A 101 3.36 4.42 -9.11
CA LEU A 101 3.64 5.85 -8.92
C LEU A 101 3.33 6.73 -10.14
N ARG A 102 3.08 6.11 -11.30
CA ARG A 102 2.68 6.80 -12.54
C ARG A 102 1.21 6.57 -12.90
N TRP A 103 0.45 5.91 -12.01
CA TRP A 103 -0.93 5.47 -12.25
C TRP A 103 -1.08 4.72 -13.59
N GLY A 104 -0.08 3.92 -13.94
CA GLY A 104 0.00 3.17 -15.18
C GLY A 104 -0.83 1.89 -15.14
N LYS A 105 -1.21 1.37 -16.31
CA LYS A 105 -1.94 0.10 -16.42
C LYS A 105 -1.10 -1.08 -15.90
N LYS A 106 -1.64 -1.82 -14.93
CA LYS A 106 -0.96 -2.92 -14.21
C LYS A 106 -1.16 -4.31 -14.82
N LYS A 107 -1.90 -4.45 -15.94
CA LYS A 107 -2.14 -5.73 -16.66
C LYS A 107 -2.29 -6.94 -15.70
N ASN A 108 -1.30 -7.82 -15.67
CA ASN A 108 -1.28 -9.07 -14.89
C ASN A 108 -0.31 -9.00 -13.70
N LEU A 109 0.19 -7.81 -13.36
CA LEU A 109 1.05 -7.62 -12.20
C LEU A 109 0.19 -7.37 -10.97
N LEU A 110 0.53 -8.02 -9.86
CA LEU A 110 -0.12 -7.82 -8.57
C LEU A 110 0.50 -6.60 -7.91
N ASP A 111 -0.23 -5.49 -7.95
CA ASP A 111 0.21 -4.24 -7.31
C ASP A 111 -0.14 -4.29 -5.83
N ASN A 112 0.88 -4.53 -5.01
CA ASN A 112 0.70 -4.63 -3.57
C ASN A 112 0.78 -3.28 -2.85
N PHE A 113 0.95 -2.17 -3.55
CA PHE A 113 1.09 -0.85 -2.94
C PHE A 113 -0.24 -0.12 -2.79
N VAL A 114 -0.30 0.75 -1.80
CA VAL A 114 -1.38 1.73 -1.64
C VAL A 114 -0.81 3.11 -1.34
N SER A 115 -1.14 4.10 -2.18
CA SER A 115 -0.71 5.50 -2.00
C SER A 115 -1.43 6.23 -0.86
N TRP A 116 -0.62 7.00 -0.16
CA TRP A 116 -0.96 8.01 0.85
C TRP A 116 -0.16 9.29 0.55
N THR A 117 -0.64 10.44 1.01
CA THR A 117 0.09 11.72 0.92
C THR A 117 0.22 12.34 2.30
N SER A 118 1.32 13.05 2.55
CA SER A 118 1.47 13.93 3.71
C SER A 118 0.97 15.37 3.47
N SER A 119 0.50 15.68 2.26
CA SER A 119 0.04 17.01 1.88
C SER A 119 -1.49 17.04 1.79
N LEU A 120 -2.13 17.65 2.79
CA LEU A 120 -3.58 17.89 2.76
C LEU A 120 -3.96 18.74 1.54
N LEU A 121 -3.14 19.73 1.18
CA LEU A 121 -3.37 20.54 -0.02
C LEU A 121 -3.40 19.68 -1.29
N PHE A 122 -2.46 18.75 -1.42
CA PHE A 122 -2.47 17.81 -2.55
C PHE A 122 -3.69 16.91 -2.51
N ALA A 123 -4.09 16.40 -1.34
CA ALA A 123 -5.31 15.58 -1.20
C ALA A 123 -6.56 16.35 -1.66
N ILE A 124 -6.70 17.63 -1.26
CA ILE A 124 -7.81 18.49 -1.69
C ILE A 124 -7.80 18.74 -3.20
N GLN A 125 -6.63 19.06 -3.77
CA GLN A 125 -6.48 19.20 -5.22
C GLN A 125 -6.82 17.90 -5.96
N TYR A 126 -6.44 16.76 -5.37
CA TYR A 126 -6.69 15.45 -5.94
C TYR A 126 -8.18 15.07 -5.88
N ILE A 127 -8.91 15.48 -4.84
CA ILE A 127 -10.38 15.36 -4.79
C ILE A 127 -11.01 16.05 -5.99
N TYR A 128 -10.67 17.32 -6.24
CA TYR A 128 -11.17 18.03 -7.43
C TYR A 128 -10.78 17.33 -8.72
N TYR A 129 -9.52 16.93 -8.86
CA TYR A 129 -9.05 16.20 -10.03
C TYR A 129 -9.89 14.96 -10.27
N ARG A 130 -10.11 14.11 -9.26
CA ARG A 130 -10.91 12.89 -9.40
C ARG A 130 -12.37 13.17 -9.68
N HIS A 131 -12.98 14.19 -9.06
CA HIS A 131 -14.35 14.61 -9.38
C HIS A 131 -14.52 14.87 -10.88
N TYR A 132 -13.59 15.63 -11.48
CA TYR A 132 -13.65 15.97 -12.90
C TYR A 132 -13.20 14.84 -13.84
N THR A 133 -12.12 14.13 -13.53
CA THR A 133 -11.58 13.10 -14.45
C THR A 133 -12.34 11.80 -14.40
N ASP A 134 -12.86 11.45 -13.23
CA ASP A 134 -13.60 10.21 -13.03
C ASP A 134 -15.11 10.42 -13.18
N ASP A 135 -15.59 11.66 -13.34
CA ASP A 135 -17.03 11.97 -13.31
C ASP A 135 -17.71 11.35 -12.08
N THR A 136 -17.04 11.47 -10.92
CA THR A 136 -17.49 10.90 -9.65
C THR A 136 -18.15 12.01 -8.83
N PRO A 137 -19.41 11.84 -8.38
CA PRO A 137 -20.07 12.81 -7.51
C PRO A 137 -19.20 13.14 -6.28
N ILE A 138 -19.17 14.42 -5.88
CA ILE A 138 -18.23 14.87 -4.84
C ILE A 138 -18.51 14.18 -3.49
N GLU A 139 -19.77 13.88 -3.20
CA GLU A 139 -20.25 13.12 -2.04
C GLU A 139 -19.78 11.65 -2.03
N GLU A 140 -19.42 11.08 -3.17
CA GLU A 140 -18.85 9.73 -3.27
C GLU A 140 -17.32 9.71 -3.10
N ILE A 141 -16.68 10.89 -3.08
CA ILE A 141 -15.25 11.02 -2.82
C ILE A 141 -15.03 11.16 -1.33
N LYS A 142 -14.15 10.31 -0.81
CA LYS A 142 -13.86 10.22 0.62
C LYS A 142 -12.39 10.55 0.90
N LEU A 143 -12.16 11.34 1.94
CA LEU A 143 -10.85 11.63 2.49
C LEU A 143 -10.65 10.83 3.78
N PHE A 144 -9.66 9.95 3.77
CA PHE A 144 -9.22 9.18 4.92
C PHE A 144 -8.00 9.87 5.53
N VAL A 145 -8.03 10.07 6.84
CA VAL A 145 -6.93 10.66 7.63
C VAL A 145 -6.51 9.66 8.68
N VAL A 146 -5.25 9.22 8.64
CA VAL A 146 -4.69 8.29 9.62
C VAL A 146 -3.68 8.98 10.52
N ASP A 147 -3.69 8.65 11.82
CA ASP A 147 -2.57 8.97 12.72
C ASP A 147 -1.58 7.81 12.67
N THR A 148 -0.42 8.03 12.04
CA THR A 148 0.59 7.01 11.77
C THR A 148 1.21 6.44 13.05
N THR A 149 1.08 7.14 14.18
CA THR A 149 1.55 6.64 15.50
C THR A 149 0.69 5.49 16.04
N MET A 150 -0.50 5.28 15.47
CA MET A 150 -1.40 4.16 15.82
C MET A 150 -1.07 2.87 15.05
N PHE A 151 -0.03 2.90 14.20
CA PHE A 151 0.41 1.78 13.39
C PHE A 151 1.83 1.36 13.76
N PRO A 152 2.19 0.08 13.58
CA PRO A 152 3.57 -0.35 13.77
C PRO A 152 4.55 0.44 12.90
N ARG A 153 5.75 0.63 13.41
CA ARG A 153 6.88 1.18 12.63
C ARG A 153 7.05 0.34 11.36
N GLY A 154 7.16 1.03 10.23
CA GLY A 154 7.31 0.40 8.92
C GLY A 154 6.02 0.04 8.19
N THR A 155 4.84 0.39 8.71
CA THR A 155 3.60 0.32 7.93
C THR A 155 3.61 1.24 6.72
N PHE A 156 4.25 2.41 6.83
CA PHE A 156 4.36 3.39 5.76
C PHE A 156 5.82 3.62 5.40
N MET A 157 6.12 3.69 4.11
CA MET A 157 7.44 4.05 3.60
C MET A 157 7.30 5.14 2.54
N ARG A 158 8.19 6.12 2.54
CA ARG A 158 8.20 7.19 1.54
C ARG A 158 8.51 6.61 0.17
N ASP A 159 7.82 7.09 -0.86
CA ASP A 159 8.04 6.67 -2.24
C ASP A 159 9.50 6.90 -2.70
N LEU A 160 10.13 8.01 -2.31
CA LEU A 160 11.50 8.37 -2.68
C LEU A 160 12.51 7.35 -2.16
N ASP A 161 12.28 6.83 -0.96
CA ASP A 161 13.17 5.85 -0.35
C ASP A 161 13.01 4.50 -1.07
N LEU A 162 11.77 4.09 -1.37
CA LEU A 162 11.50 2.92 -2.22
C LEU A 162 12.12 3.07 -3.62
N ILE A 163 12.01 4.26 -4.23
CA ILE A 163 12.66 4.54 -5.51
C ILE A 163 14.18 4.39 -5.37
N ASP A 164 14.80 4.96 -4.35
CA ASP A 164 16.25 4.89 -4.12
C ASP A 164 16.77 3.46 -3.93
N ILE A 165 15.95 2.57 -3.39
CA ILE A 165 16.29 1.15 -3.24
C ILE A 165 16.19 0.40 -4.58
N PHE A 166 15.15 0.65 -5.36
CA PHE A 166 14.79 -0.19 -6.50
C PHE A 166 15.12 0.43 -7.88
N TYR A 167 15.57 1.69 -7.96
CA TYR A 167 15.72 2.39 -9.24
C TYR A 167 16.65 1.70 -10.23
N ASP A 168 17.70 1.01 -9.74
CA ASP A 168 18.68 0.40 -10.62
C ASP A 168 18.13 -0.79 -11.41
N TYR A 169 17.05 -1.41 -10.93
CA TYR A 169 16.42 -2.58 -11.53
C TYR A 169 15.34 -2.23 -12.57
N ASN A 170 15.05 -0.93 -12.78
CA ASN A 170 14.10 -0.50 -13.81
C ASN A 170 14.48 0.86 -14.40
N LYS A 171 14.81 0.90 -15.70
CA LYS A 171 15.21 2.13 -16.40
C LYS A 171 14.16 3.26 -16.32
N ARG A 172 12.86 2.92 -16.30
CA ARG A 172 11.78 3.91 -16.18
C ARG A 172 11.65 4.45 -14.76
N LEU A 173 11.86 3.60 -13.75
CA LEU A 173 11.94 4.02 -12.35
C LEU A 173 13.16 4.93 -12.12
N ARG A 174 14.32 4.58 -12.68
CA ARG A 174 15.52 5.44 -12.67
C ARG A 174 15.27 6.82 -13.29
N SER A 175 14.58 6.88 -14.42
CA SER A 175 14.18 8.15 -15.01
C SER A 175 13.17 8.91 -14.13
N PHE A 176 12.22 8.20 -13.52
CA PHE A 176 11.23 8.79 -12.61
C PHE A 176 11.86 9.39 -11.36
N ARG A 177 12.89 8.73 -10.81
CA ARG A 177 13.70 9.22 -9.70
C ARG A 177 14.23 10.62 -9.96
N SER A 178 14.83 10.85 -11.13
CA SER A 178 15.36 12.17 -11.48
C SER A 178 14.28 13.25 -11.52
N LEU A 179 13.07 12.92 -11.97
CA LEU A 179 11.93 13.85 -11.98
C LEU A 179 11.47 14.19 -10.56
N ARG A 180 11.32 13.18 -9.69
CA ARG A 180 10.87 13.38 -8.30
C ARG A 180 11.90 14.14 -7.46
N LYS A 181 13.19 13.86 -7.63
CA LYS A 181 14.28 14.56 -6.92
C LYS A 181 14.55 15.97 -7.43
N GLY A 182 14.08 16.32 -8.63
CA GLY A 182 14.17 17.68 -9.18
C GLY A 182 13.29 18.72 -8.47
N GLY A 183 12.50 18.33 -7.47
CA GLY A 183 11.74 19.23 -6.60
C GLY A 183 10.36 19.65 -7.12
N THR A 184 10.17 19.75 -8.43
CA THR A 184 8.91 20.26 -9.01
C THR A 184 7.74 19.26 -8.96
N TYR A 185 8.02 17.95 -8.83
CA TYR A 185 7.01 16.88 -8.96
C TYR A 185 6.84 16.04 -7.70
N TYR A 186 7.32 16.50 -6.55
CA TYR A 186 7.20 15.76 -5.29
C TYR A 186 6.10 16.35 -4.39
N PHE A 187 5.09 15.54 -4.10
CA PHE A 187 3.90 15.93 -3.32
C PHE A 187 3.73 15.13 -2.03
N GLY A 188 4.83 14.61 -1.47
CA GLY A 188 4.81 13.96 -0.15
C GLY A 188 4.16 12.58 -0.15
N GLU A 189 4.42 11.75 -1.17
CA GLU A 189 3.80 10.43 -1.27
C GLU A 189 4.47 9.39 -0.35
N TYR A 190 3.64 8.57 0.29
CA TYR A 190 4.01 7.43 1.12
C TYR A 190 3.20 6.22 0.66
N LEU A 191 3.77 5.03 0.77
CA LEU A 191 3.10 3.79 0.40
C LEU A 191 2.92 2.93 1.66
N SER A 192 1.77 2.26 1.76
CA SER A 192 1.61 1.03 2.55
C SER A 192 1.58 -0.17 1.60
N GLN A 193 1.61 -1.40 2.13
CA GLN A 193 1.48 -2.62 1.33
C GLN A 193 0.40 -3.58 1.87
N GLY A 194 -0.15 -4.41 0.99
CA GLY A 194 -1.14 -5.43 1.36
C GLY A 194 -2.48 -4.85 1.81
N SER A 195 -3.01 -5.43 2.88
CA SER A 195 -4.15 -4.90 3.63
C SER A 195 -3.67 -4.07 4.81
N LEU A 196 -4.43 -3.01 5.12
CA LEU A 196 -4.25 -2.16 6.28
C LEU A 196 -5.60 -1.93 6.95
N LYS A 197 -5.72 -2.34 8.21
CA LYS A 197 -6.92 -2.15 9.02
C LYS A 197 -6.99 -0.72 9.54
N LEU A 198 -8.06 -0.02 9.19
CA LEU A 198 -8.33 1.37 9.55
C LEU A 198 -9.23 1.54 10.76
N GLU A 199 -9.97 0.49 11.14
CA GLU A 199 -10.93 0.52 12.25
C GLU A 199 -10.30 1.15 13.51
N ASN A 200 -10.93 2.21 14.03
CA ASN A 200 -10.48 3.03 15.17
C ASN A 200 -9.11 3.73 15.01
N LYS A 201 -8.50 3.71 13.82
CA LYS A 201 -7.19 4.32 13.51
C LYS A 201 -7.28 5.40 12.40
N CYS A 202 -8.50 5.71 11.95
CA CYS A 202 -8.75 6.63 10.84
C CYS A 202 -9.95 7.54 11.10
N GLN A 203 -9.89 8.77 10.58
CA GLN A 203 -11.04 9.65 10.38
C GLN A 203 -11.46 9.60 8.92
N LEU A 204 -12.77 9.52 8.68
CA LEU A 204 -13.37 9.54 7.35
C LEU A 204 -14.13 10.85 7.18
N ILE A 205 -13.80 11.60 6.13
CA ILE A 205 -14.43 12.87 5.79
C ILE A 205 -15.01 12.75 4.39
N SER A 206 -16.28 13.11 4.24
CA SER A 206 -16.90 13.23 2.92
C SER A 206 -16.42 14.50 2.23
N ALA A 207 -16.04 14.42 0.95
CA ALA A 207 -15.40 15.55 0.27
C ALA A 207 -16.32 16.77 0.12
N ASP A 208 -17.63 16.59 0.02
CA ASP A 208 -18.61 17.69 0.02
C ASP A 208 -18.45 18.58 1.26
N LEU A 209 -18.21 18.00 2.44
CA LEU A 209 -18.03 18.75 3.69
C LEU A 209 -16.76 19.62 3.73
N ILE A 210 -15.79 19.38 2.84
CA ILE A 210 -14.55 20.15 2.77
C ILE A 210 -14.76 21.47 2.00
N PHE A 211 -15.77 21.51 1.13
CA PHE A 211 -16.03 22.63 0.23
C PHE A 211 -17.33 23.39 0.54
N LEU A 212 -17.91 23.14 1.71
CA LEU A 212 -19.04 23.91 2.28
C LEU A 212 -18.59 25.27 2.80
#